data_AF-A0A090M9A5-F1
#
_entry.id   AF-A0A090M9A5-F1
#
_cell.length_a   1.000
_cell.length_b   1.000
_cell.length_c   1.000
_cell.angle_alpha   90.00
_cell.angle_beta   90.00
_cell.angle_gamma   90.00
#
_symmetry.space_group_name_H-M   'P 1'
#
loop_
_entity.id
_entity.type
_entity.pdbx_description
1 polymer ?
#
loop_
_entity_poly.entity_id
_entity_poly.type
_entity_poly.pdbx_seq_one_letter_code
_entity_poly.pdbx_strand_id
1 'polypeptide(L)'
;MLGCPSYTADSGTEEEKTAIIEQWLTAANSPIIVATSALGPGFDYPHIRLVLHVGAPSLLTDFSQESGRAGRDGKTAESIILLSAAYPSCEANTGLSSMENTYKIKQR
;
A
#
# COMPACT_ATOMS: atom_id res chain seq x y z
N MET A 1 -14.60 -8.33 -8.67
CA MET A 1 -13.93 -7.92 -7.41
C MET A 1 -12.66 -8.72 -7.24
N LEU A 2 -11.63 -8.17 -6.59
CA LEU A 2 -10.29 -8.77 -6.44
C LEU A 2 -10.24 -10.01 -5.52
N GLY A 3 -11.36 -10.39 -4.91
CA GLY A 3 -11.44 -11.57 -4.04
C GLY A 3 -10.74 -11.40 -2.68
N CYS A 4 -10.34 -10.19 -2.33
CA CYS A 4 -9.68 -9.85 -1.08
C CYS A 4 -10.54 -8.90 -0.22
N PRO A 5 -10.32 -8.85 1.10
CA PRO A 5 -10.96 -7.88 1.97
C PRO A 5 -10.64 -6.43 1.56
N SER A 6 -11.57 -5.52 1.83
CA SER A 6 -11.42 -4.09 1.57
C SER A 6 -11.67 -3.26 2.83
N TYR A 7 -10.78 -2.32 3.13
CA TYR A 7 -10.85 -1.44 4.29
C TYR A 7 -10.91 0.03 3.84
N THR A 8 -12.01 0.72 4.11
CA THR A 8 -12.21 2.13 3.80
C THR A 8 -12.83 2.86 5.00
N ALA A 9 -13.02 4.17 4.88
CA ALA A 9 -13.76 4.94 5.89
C ALA A 9 -15.20 4.43 6.07
N ASP A 10 -15.78 3.84 5.01
CA ASP A 10 -17.16 3.36 4.95
C ASP A 10 -17.30 1.85 5.27
N SER A 11 -16.23 1.20 5.76
CA SER A 11 -16.22 -0.23 6.14
C SER A 11 -17.06 -0.57 7.38
N GLY A 12 -18.00 0.31 7.78
CA GLY A 12 -18.92 0.07 8.88
C GLY A 12 -18.40 0.48 10.25
N THR A 13 -18.85 -0.21 11.29
CA THR A 13 -18.47 0.06 12.69
C THR A 13 -17.02 -0.32 12.97
N GLU A 14 -16.49 0.07 14.13
CA GLU A 14 -15.12 -0.30 14.53
C GLU A 14 -14.97 -1.82 14.72
N GLU A 15 -16.04 -2.51 15.14
CA GLU A 15 -16.09 -3.97 15.22
C GLU A 15 -15.99 -4.61 13.82
N GLU A 16 -16.72 -4.07 12.83
CA GLU A 16 -16.67 -4.57 11.45
C GLU A 16 -15.30 -4.34 10.80
N LYS A 17 -14.71 -3.16 11.02
CA LYS A 17 -13.34 -2.83 10.61
C LYS A 17 -12.30 -3.77 11.22
N THR A 18 -12.45 -4.09 12.51
CA THR A 18 -11.56 -5.04 13.20
C THR A 18 -11.70 -6.43 12.60
N ALA A 19 -12.92 -6.90 12.36
CA ALA A 19 -13.17 -8.20 11.74
C ALA A 19 -12.55 -8.31 10.33
N ILE A 20 -12.58 -7.24 9.53
CA ILE A 20 -11.92 -7.19 8.21
C ILE A 20 -10.41 -7.41 8.33
N ILE A 21 -9.77 -6.77 9.30
CA ILE A 21 -8.33 -6.91 9.54
C ILE A 21 -8.01 -8.33 10.02
N GLU A 22 -8.75 -8.85 10.99
CA GLU A 22 -8.58 -10.21 11.51
C GLU A 22 -8.75 -11.28 10.41
N GLN A 23 -9.76 -11.11 9.56
CA GLN A 23 -10.00 -11.98 8.41
C GLN A 23 -8.79 -11.98 7.48
N TRP A 24 -8.22 -10.81 7.17
CA TRP A 24 -7.03 -10.72 6.32
C TRP A 24 -5.80 -11.36 6.98
N LEU A 25 -5.55 -11.10 8.26
CA LEU A 25 -4.38 -11.63 8.97
C LEU A 25 -4.41 -13.16 9.12
N THR A 26 -5.59 -13.75 9.22
CA THR A 26 -5.77 -15.20 9.40
C THR A 26 -5.95 -15.97 8.08
N ALA A 27 -6.16 -15.27 6.96
CA ALA A 27 -6.38 -15.90 5.66
C ALA A 27 -5.10 -16.52 5.08
N ALA A 28 -4.97 -17.84 5.20
CA ALA A 28 -3.82 -18.59 4.65
C ALA A 28 -3.67 -18.45 3.11
N ASN A 29 -4.78 -18.30 2.38
CA ASN A 29 -4.80 -18.29 0.91
C ASN A 29 -5.09 -16.90 0.30
N SER A 30 -5.27 -15.86 1.12
CA SER A 30 -5.55 -14.49 0.64
C SER A 30 -4.77 -13.46 1.45
N PRO A 31 -3.44 -13.36 1.25
CA PRO A 31 -2.56 -12.49 2.03
C PRO A 31 -2.66 -11.00 1.64
N ILE A 32 -3.67 -10.62 0.87
CA ILE A 32 -3.83 -9.27 0.30
C ILE A 32 -5.05 -8.60 0.95
N ILE A 33 -4.91 -7.31 1.25
CA ILE A 33 -6.00 -6.42 1.61
C ILE A 33 -5.91 -5.17 0.74
N VAL A 34 -7.05 -4.61 0.35
CA VAL A 34 -7.12 -3.30 -0.31
C VAL A 34 -7.58 -2.29 0.73
N ALA A 35 -6.84 -1.20 0.88
CA ALA A 35 -7.19 -0.16 1.84
C ALA A 35 -7.04 1.25 1.26
N THR A 36 -7.80 2.21 1.78
CA THR A 36 -7.52 3.64 1.62
C THR A 36 -6.67 4.16 2.79
N SER A 37 -6.30 5.43 2.75
CA SER A 37 -5.62 6.13 3.86
C SER A 37 -6.38 6.06 5.20
N ALA A 38 -7.66 5.67 5.17
CA ALA A 38 -8.46 5.40 6.37
C ALA A 38 -7.92 4.22 7.22
N LEU A 39 -7.09 3.33 6.65
CA LEU A 39 -6.34 2.35 7.44
C LEU A 39 -5.26 3.11 8.22
N GLY A 40 -5.70 3.65 9.35
CA GLY A 40 -5.05 4.72 10.09
C GLY A 40 -3.85 4.29 10.94
N PRO A 41 -3.27 5.22 11.70
CA PRO A 41 -1.98 5.06 12.39
C PRO A 41 -1.94 3.97 13.46
N GLY A 42 -3.10 3.52 13.97
CA GLY A 42 -3.20 2.48 15.00
C GLY A 42 -3.02 1.05 14.47
N PHE A 43 -3.11 0.84 13.16
CA PHE A 43 -2.82 -0.46 12.57
C PHE A 43 -1.30 -0.67 12.49
N ASP A 44 -0.80 -1.68 13.21
CA ASP A 44 0.60 -2.07 13.22
C ASP A 44 0.74 -3.58 13.02
N TYR A 45 1.15 -3.99 11.83
CA TYR A 45 1.47 -5.38 11.53
C TYR A 45 2.89 -5.46 10.96
N PRO A 46 3.85 -6.09 11.67
CA PRO A 46 5.25 -5.95 11.31
C PRO A 46 5.67 -6.72 10.06
N HIS A 47 4.84 -7.65 9.61
CA HIS A 47 5.19 -8.61 8.55
C HIS A 47 4.70 -8.23 7.15
N ILE A 48 4.34 -6.97 6.90
CA ILE A 48 3.94 -6.50 5.57
C ILE A 48 5.15 -6.53 4.62
N ARG A 49 5.02 -7.25 3.50
CA ARG A 49 6.09 -7.43 2.50
C ARG A 49 6.00 -6.50 1.31
N LEU A 50 4.79 -6.05 0.99
CA LEU A 50 4.54 -5.18 -0.14
C LEU A 50 3.47 -4.15 0.23
N VAL A 51 3.75 -2.88 0.00
CA VAL A 51 2.75 -1.81 -0.03
C VAL A 51 2.65 -1.30 -1.46
N LEU A 52 1.49 -1.49 -2.08
CA LEU A 52 1.23 -1.05 -3.46
C LEU A 52 0.27 0.15 -3.46
N HIS A 53 0.76 1.31 -3.88
CA HIS A 53 -0.07 2.49 -4.11
C HIS A 53 -0.57 2.46 -5.56
N VAL A 54 -1.89 2.45 -5.74
CA VAL A 54 -2.50 2.51 -7.08
C VAL A 54 -2.87 3.95 -7.36
N GLY A 55 -2.14 4.58 -8.28
CA GLY A 55 -2.18 6.03 -8.49
C GLY A 55 -1.15 6.78 -7.65
N ALA A 56 -0.99 8.06 -7.96
CA ALA A 56 -0.07 8.90 -7.21
C ALA A 56 -0.66 9.25 -5.83
N PRO A 57 0.13 9.15 -4.76
CA PRO A 57 -0.25 9.66 -3.45
C PRO A 57 -0.58 11.17 -3.53
N SER A 58 -1.58 11.60 -2.75
CA SER A 58 -2.00 13.00 -2.70
C SER A 58 -0.90 13.91 -2.15
N LEU A 59 -0.21 13.45 -1.11
CA LEU A 59 0.91 14.14 -0.47
C LEU A 59 2.09 13.18 -0.26
N LEU A 60 3.31 13.72 -0.28
CA LEU A 60 4.51 12.95 0.04
C LEU A 60 4.50 12.42 1.48
N THR A 61 3.88 13.16 2.40
CA THR A 61 3.70 12.74 3.80
C THR A 61 2.83 11.50 3.92
N ASP A 62 1.76 11.42 3.13
CA ASP A 62 0.84 10.29 3.11
C ASP A 62 1.59 9.06 2.60
N PHE A 63 2.31 9.21 1.49
CA PHE A 63 3.18 8.16 0.95
C PHE A 63 4.21 7.67 1.98
N SER A 64 4.90 8.60 2.67
CA SER A 64 5.90 8.25 3.67
C SER A 64 5.29 7.43 4.81
N GLN A 65 4.11 7.83 5.29
CA GLN A 65 3.41 7.11 6.35
C GLN A 65 2.91 5.73 5.90
N GLU A 66 2.30 5.65 4.72
CA GLU A 66 1.71 4.43 4.17
C GLU A 66 2.77 3.41 3.76
N SER A 67 3.81 3.85 3.05
CA SER A 67 4.95 3.00 2.66
C SER A 67 5.73 2.47 3.88
N GLY A 68 5.81 3.27 4.96
CA GLY A 68 6.45 2.90 6.22
C GLY A 68 5.75 1.78 7.02
N ARG A 69 4.66 1.22 6.50
CA ARG A 69 4.03 0.01 7.04
C ARG A 69 4.77 -1.27 6.64
N ALA A 70 5.48 -1.25 5.51
CA ALA A 70 6.22 -2.41 5.03
C ALA A 70 7.49 -2.65 5.87
N GLY A 71 7.81 -3.92 6.13
CA GLY A 71 9.14 -4.30 6.64
C GLY A 71 9.47 -3.93 8.08
N ARG A 72 8.48 -3.66 8.96
CA ARG A 72 8.78 -3.28 10.36
C ARG A 72 9.44 -4.39 11.19
N ASP A 73 9.41 -5.63 10.73
CA ASP A 73 10.20 -6.74 11.29
C ASP A 73 11.68 -6.75 10.83
N GLY A 74 12.13 -5.75 10.07
CA GLY A 74 13.50 -5.62 9.56
C GLY A 74 13.84 -6.63 8.46
N LYS A 75 12.84 -7.30 7.89
CA LYS A 75 13.01 -8.15 6.71
C LYS A 75 12.71 -7.35 5.45
N THR A 76 13.33 -7.78 4.35
CA THR A 76 13.13 -7.14 3.05
C THR A 76 11.65 -7.00 2.72
N ALA A 77 11.26 -5.76 2.41
CA ALA A 77 9.94 -5.40 1.94
C ALA A 77 10.05 -4.34 0.84
N GLU A 78 9.00 -4.17 0.06
CA GLU A 78 8.94 -3.20 -1.03
C GLU A 78 7.75 -2.26 -0.85
N SER A 79 7.93 -1.02 -1.28
CA SER A 79 6.82 -0.12 -1.56
C SER A 79 6.85 0.29 -3.01
N ILE A 80 5.72 0.14 -3.70
CA ILE A 80 5.61 0.37 -5.13
C ILE A 80 4.49 1.38 -5.38
N ILE A 81 4.73 2.36 -6.23
CA ILE A 81 3.69 3.23 -6.79
C ILE A 81 3.43 2.80 -8.23
N LEU A 82 2.21 2.38 -8.52
CA LEU A 82 1.75 2.06 -9.86
C LEU A 82 0.99 3.26 -10.44
N LEU A 83 1.57 3.90 -11.45
CA LEU A 83 0.94 5.01 -12.17
C LEU A 83 0.30 4.51 -13.47
N SER A 84 -0.75 5.21 -13.88
CA SER A 84 -1.33 5.03 -15.22
C SER A 84 -0.29 5.40 -16.28
N ALA A 85 -0.36 4.75 -17.45
CA ALA A 85 0.47 5.14 -18.59
C ALA A 85 0.21 6.55 -19.10
N ALA A 86 -0.96 7.11 -18.80
CA ALA A 86 -1.31 8.49 -19.11
C ALA A 86 -0.90 9.49 -18.00
N TYR A 87 -0.24 9.03 -16.93
CA TYR A 87 0.17 9.92 -15.85
C TYR A 87 1.24 10.88 -16.37
N PRO A 88 1.06 12.21 -16.19
CA PRO A 88 1.99 13.19 -16.75
C PRO A 88 3.37 13.03 -16.10
N SER A 89 4.35 12.59 -16.87
CA SER A 89 5.75 12.58 -16.44
C SER A 89 6.30 14.01 -16.52
N CYS A 90 6.82 14.54 -15.43
CA CYS A 90 7.76 15.65 -15.55
C CYS A 90 9.04 15.09 -16.18
N GLU A 91 9.51 15.67 -17.30
CA GLU A 91 10.81 15.30 -17.88
C GLU A 91 11.92 15.80 -16.96
N ALA A 92 12.21 15.06 -15.89
CA ALA A 92 13.44 15.22 -15.14
C ALA A 92 14.54 14.47 -15.88
N ASN A 93 15.69 15.12 -16.11
CA ASN A 93 16.94 14.52 -16.62
C ASN A 93 17.55 13.50 -15.63
N THR A 94 16.73 12.58 -15.12
CA THR A 94 17.14 11.39 -14.40
C THR A 94 17.12 10.26 -15.42
N GLY A 95 18.24 9.57 -15.66
CA GLY A 95 18.39 8.51 -16.68
C GLY A 95 17.55 7.25 -16.43
N LEU A 96 16.26 7.40 -16.15
CA LEU A 96 15.25 6.37 -16.02
C LEU A 96 14.53 6.28 -17.37
N SER A 97 14.91 5.29 -18.17
CA SER A 97 14.33 5.08 -19.50
C SER A 97 12.84 4.74 -19.40
N SER A 98 12.10 5.27 -20.36
CA SER A 98 10.67 5.25 -20.67
C SER A 98 9.88 3.93 -20.63
N MET A 99 10.17 2.98 -19.74
CA MET A 99 9.43 1.69 -19.69
C MET A 99 8.72 1.32 -18.39
N GLU A 100 8.82 2.05 -17.28
CA GLU A 100 8.11 1.60 -16.06
C GLU A 100 7.42 2.78 -15.37
N ASN A 101 6.10 2.91 -15.54
CA ASN A 101 5.23 3.78 -14.71
C ASN A 101 5.08 3.24 -13.29
N THR A 102 6.19 2.74 -12.75
CA THR A 102 6.28 1.99 -11.51
C THR A 102 7.49 2.52 -10.75
N TYR A 103 7.25 3.12 -9.59
CA TYR A 103 8.32 3.59 -8.72
C TYR A 103 8.48 2.59 -7.59
N LYS A 104 9.64 1.95 -7.50
CA LYS A 104 9.95 0.95 -6.45
C LYS A 104 10.89 1.54 -5.41
N ILE A 105 10.53 1.41 -4.15
CA ILE A 105 11.36 1.75 -3.01
C ILE A 105 11.58 0.49 -2.19
N LYS A 106 12.85 0.08 -2.07
CA LYS A 106 13.24 -1.03 -1.21
C LYS A 106 13.26 -0.58 0.24
N GLN A 107 12.46 -1.23 1.08
CA GLN A 107 12.49 -1.06 2.53
C GLN A 107 13.52 -2.03 3.11
N ARG A 108 14.30 -1.57 4.11
CA ARG A 108 15.42 -2.32 4.71
C ARG A 108 14.94 -3.36 5.70
#